data_AF-A0A2T3CNR7-F1
#
_entry.id   AF-A0A2T3CNR7-F1
#
_cell.length_a   1.000
_cell.length_b   1.000
_cell.length_c   1.000
_cell.angle_alpha   90.00
_cell.angle_beta   90.00
_cell.angle_gamma   90.00
#
_symmetry.space_group_name_H-M   'P 1'
#
loop_
_entity.id
_entity.type
_entity.pdbx_description
1 polymer ?
#
loop_
_entity_poly.entity_id
_entity_poly.type
_entity_poly.pdbx_seq_one_letter_code
_entity_poly.pdbx_strand_id
1 'polypeptide(L)'
;MKSRLPMLALVLGVSSPLVHAQVLQPGLWELTTSNMQVDGKALPDMGFMLGQLKNLPPEQRAMIEGGLAKQGISVAGQGVRSCLTPEQVKTNDIPLQDPKSGCTQKITERAGNVWKFTFSCPKAQGNGVATFQSNKEFTTAVNGTFNASGVQQQGSMNTRAVWLGDDCGSVKPRT
;
A
#
# COMPACT_ATOMS: atom_id res chain seq x y z
N MET A 1 -44.03 55.99 -23.09
CA MET A 1 -44.23 54.53 -23.30
C MET A 1 -42.98 53.81 -22.84
N LYS A 2 -43.17 52.68 -22.15
CA LYS A 2 -42.21 52.04 -21.24
C LYS A 2 -41.10 51.28 -21.99
N SER A 3 -39.85 51.56 -21.62
CA SER A 3 -38.66 50.79 -22.00
C SER A 3 -38.56 49.51 -21.15
N ARG A 4 -38.29 48.37 -21.78
CA ARG A 4 -38.05 47.08 -21.11
C ARG A 4 -36.93 46.36 -21.87
N LEU A 5 -35.70 46.49 -21.37
CA LEU A 5 -34.54 45.72 -21.80
C LEU A 5 -34.45 44.46 -20.89
N PRO A 6 -34.40 43.22 -21.40
CA PRO A 6 -34.18 42.06 -20.57
C PRO A 6 -32.68 41.86 -20.31
N MET A 7 -32.28 42.01 -19.06
CA MET A 7 -30.94 41.70 -18.56
C MET A 7 -30.83 40.17 -18.39
N LEU A 8 -30.06 39.52 -19.27
CA LEU A 8 -29.76 38.09 -19.18
C LEU A 8 -28.57 37.90 -18.23
N ALA A 9 -28.82 37.47 -16.99
CA ALA A 9 -27.79 37.14 -16.02
C ALA A 9 -27.22 35.74 -16.32
N LEU A 10 -25.97 35.68 -16.82
CA LEU A 10 -25.21 34.45 -17.03
C LEU A 10 -24.63 34.00 -15.68
N VAL A 11 -25.28 33.05 -15.03
CA VAL A 11 -24.74 32.40 -13.81
C VAL A 11 -23.67 31.39 -14.24
N LEU A 12 -22.41 31.80 -14.19
CA LEU A 12 -21.25 30.90 -14.27
C LEU A 12 -21.21 30.06 -12.99
N GLY A 13 -21.73 28.84 -13.09
CA GLY A 13 -21.60 27.82 -12.06
C GLY A 13 -20.12 27.51 -11.84
N VAL A 14 -19.60 27.92 -10.68
CA VAL A 14 -18.27 27.55 -10.19
C VAL A 14 -18.30 26.05 -9.96
N SER A 15 -17.85 25.27 -10.94
CA SER A 15 -17.54 23.85 -10.76
C SER A 15 -16.28 23.77 -9.91
N SER A 16 -16.46 23.73 -8.59
CA SER A 16 -15.38 23.36 -7.67
C SER A 16 -14.90 21.97 -8.06
N PRO A 17 -13.60 21.74 -8.30
CA PRO A 17 -13.10 20.39 -8.46
C PRO A 17 -13.35 19.65 -7.14
N LEU A 18 -14.24 18.67 -7.16
CA LEU A 18 -14.34 17.68 -6.10
C LEU A 18 -12.98 17.00 -6.00
N VAL A 19 -12.19 17.41 -5.01
CA VAL A 19 -11.05 16.64 -4.53
C VAL A 19 -11.63 15.32 -4.03
N HIS A 20 -11.73 14.33 -4.92
CA HIS A 20 -12.07 12.98 -4.54
C HIS A 20 -10.93 12.51 -3.64
N ALA A 21 -11.20 12.42 -2.34
CA ALA A 21 -10.40 11.59 -1.47
C ALA A 21 -10.34 10.21 -2.14
N GLN A 22 -9.14 9.78 -2.57
CA GLN A 22 -8.93 8.48 -3.20
C GLN A 22 -9.09 7.40 -2.14
N VAL A 23 -10.34 7.09 -1.79
CA VAL A 23 -10.67 6.01 -0.87
C VAL A 23 -10.38 4.70 -1.59
N LEU A 24 -9.43 3.93 -1.06
CA LEU A 24 -9.06 2.63 -1.61
C LEU A 24 -10.24 1.64 -1.51
N GLN A 25 -10.27 0.63 -2.38
CA GLN A 25 -11.31 -0.39 -2.31
C GLN A 25 -11.07 -1.36 -1.13
N PRO A 26 -12.11 -1.68 -0.33
CA PRO A 26 -12.02 -2.79 0.61
C PRO A 26 -11.94 -4.12 -0.15
N GLY A 27 -11.42 -5.16 0.51
CA GLY A 27 -11.27 -6.50 -0.07
C GLY A 27 -9.82 -6.91 -0.22
N LEU A 28 -9.57 -7.81 -1.17
CA LEU A 28 -8.29 -8.47 -1.37
C LEU A 28 -7.33 -7.60 -2.17
N TRP A 29 -6.12 -7.41 -1.63
CA TRP A 29 -5.03 -6.71 -2.31
C TRP A 29 -3.83 -7.63 -2.46
N GLU A 30 -3.14 -7.57 -3.61
CA GLU A 30 -1.86 -8.22 -3.87
C GLU A 30 -0.75 -7.17 -3.96
N LEU A 31 0.31 -7.38 -3.21
CA LEU A 31 1.49 -6.54 -3.15
C LEU A 31 2.67 -7.30 -3.76
N THR A 32 3.35 -6.65 -4.70
CA THR A 32 4.60 -7.13 -5.27
C THR A 32 5.73 -6.16 -4.95
N THR A 33 6.90 -6.69 -4.58
CA THR A 33 8.08 -5.89 -4.24
C THR A 33 9.16 -6.06 -5.30
N SER A 34 9.81 -4.96 -5.65
CA SER A 34 10.88 -4.88 -6.65
C SER A 34 11.94 -3.87 -6.23
N ASN A 35 13.09 -3.87 -6.94
CA ASN A 35 14.19 -2.93 -6.72
C ASN A 35 14.65 -2.86 -5.25
N MET A 36 14.62 -3.99 -4.55
CA MET A 36 15.02 -4.08 -3.16
C MET A 36 16.54 -3.98 -3.06
N GLN A 37 17.03 -3.08 -2.23
CA GLN A 37 18.46 -2.87 -1.99
C GLN A 37 18.76 -2.81 -0.51
N VAL A 38 19.92 -3.33 -0.15
CA VAL A 38 20.49 -3.31 1.21
C VAL A 38 21.95 -2.89 1.12
N ASP A 39 22.30 -1.78 1.76
CA ASP A 39 23.64 -1.18 1.72
C ASP A 39 24.16 -1.04 0.28
N GLY A 40 23.27 -0.64 -0.64
CA GLY A 40 23.55 -0.48 -2.07
C GLY A 40 23.63 -1.77 -2.88
N LYS A 41 23.44 -2.95 -2.25
CA LYS A 41 23.41 -4.24 -2.92
C LYS A 41 21.98 -4.63 -3.26
N ALA A 42 21.73 -4.93 -4.53
CA ALA A 42 20.45 -5.46 -4.96
C ALA A 42 20.20 -6.83 -4.31
N LEU A 43 19.00 -7.01 -3.76
CA LEU A 43 18.51 -8.30 -3.30
C LEU A 43 17.64 -8.95 -4.38
N PRO A 44 17.47 -10.29 -4.33
CA PRO A 44 16.55 -10.98 -5.23
C PRO A 44 15.14 -10.39 -5.15
N ASP A 45 14.46 -10.34 -6.29
CA ASP A 45 13.09 -9.88 -6.34
C ASP A 45 12.12 -10.85 -5.63
N MET A 46 10.87 -10.40 -5.47
CA MET A 46 9.84 -11.23 -4.86
C MET A 46 9.58 -12.52 -5.65
N GLY A 47 9.67 -12.50 -6.98
CA GLY A 47 9.47 -13.69 -7.82
C GLY A 47 10.48 -14.80 -7.50
N PHE A 48 11.75 -14.45 -7.32
CA PHE A 48 12.79 -15.38 -6.90
C PHE A 48 12.49 -15.97 -5.52
N MET A 49 12.15 -15.13 -4.53
CA MET A 49 11.82 -15.59 -3.17
C MET A 49 10.60 -16.53 -3.18
N LEU A 50 9.57 -16.21 -3.97
CA LEU A 50 8.40 -17.07 -4.16
C LEU A 50 8.77 -18.40 -4.82
N GLY A 51 9.69 -18.39 -5.78
CA GLY A 51 10.24 -19.59 -6.39
C GLY A 51 10.91 -20.50 -5.36
N GLN A 52 11.70 -19.93 -4.46
CA GLN A 52 12.32 -20.69 -3.36
C GLN A 52 11.28 -21.30 -2.42
N LEU A 53 10.24 -20.54 -2.03
CA LEU A 53 9.15 -21.06 -1.20
C LEU A 53 8.41 -22.23 -1.87
N LYS A 54 8.18 -22.13 -3.18
CA LYS A 54 7.57 -23.20 -4.02
C LYS A 54 8.46 -24.43 -4.20
N ASN A 55 9.75 -24.34 -3.86
CA ASN A 55 10.68 -25.47 -3.92
C ASN A 55 10.89 -26.15 -2.57
N LEU A 56 10.34 -25.60 -1.47
CA LEU A 56 10.44 -26.22 -0.14
C LEU A 56 9.61 -27.52 -0.05
N PRO A 57 10.00 -28.47 0.80
CA PRO A 57 9.17 -29.62 1.16
C PRO A 57 7.77 -29.18 1.63
N PRO A 58 6.70 -29.95 1.34
CA PRO A 58 5.32 -29.53 1.63
C PRO A 58 5.08 -29.16 3.10
N GLU A 59 5.65 -29.92 4.03
CA GLU A 59 5.52 -29.65 5.47
C GLU A 59 6.16 -28.30 5.86
N GLN A 60 7.37 -28.04 5.37
CA GLN A 60 8.09 -26.80 5.66
C GLN A 60 7.38 -25.59 5.04
N ARG A 61 6.85 -25.74 3.82
CA ARG A 61 6.03 -24.71 3.18
C ARG A 61 4.78 -24.42 3.99
N ALA A 62 4.03 -25.46 4.39
CA ALA A 62 2.81 -25.31 5.17
C ALA A 62 3.08 -24.64 6.53
N MET A 63 4.22 -24.92 7.16
CA MET A 63 4.64 -24.24 8.38
C MET A 63 4.83 -22.73 8.17
N ILE A 64 5.51 -22.34 7.09
CA ILE A 64 5.75 -20.92 6.75
C ILE A 64 4.43 -20.23 6.40
N GLU A 65 3.65 -20.81 5.48
CA GLU A 65 2.35 -20.27 5.05
C GLU A 65 1.37 -20.16 6.22
N GLY A 66 1.34 -21.15 7.11
CA GLY A 66 0.54 -21.12 8.33
C GLY A 66 0.97 -20.02 9.30
N GLY A 67 2.27 -19.71 9.37
CA GLY A 67 2.78 -18.57 10.12
C GLY A 67 2.31 -17.23 9.53
N LEU A 68 2.41 -17.08 8.21
CA LEU A 68 1.96 -15.87 7.49
C LEU A 68 0.44 -15.68 7.60
N ALA A 69 -0.33 -16.76 7.50
CA ALA A 69 -1.79 -16.74 7.64
C ALA A 69 -2.22 -16.24 9.04
N LYS A 70 -1.47 -16.56 10.10
CA LYS A 70 -1.72 -16.03 11.45
C LYS A 70 -1.51 -14.51 11.54
N GLN A 71 -0.71 -13.94 10.65
CA GLN A 71 -0.50 -12.49 10.51
C GLN A 71 -1.50 -11.83 9.54
N GLY A 72 -2.51 -12.57 9.06
CA GLY A 72 -3.52 -12.05 8.14
C GLY A 72 -3.00 -11.76 6.73
N ILE A 73 -1.90 -12.42 6.34
CA ILE A 73 -1.33 -12.35 5.00
C ILE A 73 -1.22 -13.75 4.40
N SER A 74 -1.24 -13.83 3.07
CA SER A 74 -0.95 -15.06 2.35
C SER A 74 0.03 -14.78 1.24
N VAL A 75 0.66 -15.83 0.74
CA VAL A 75 1.55 -15.77 -0.41
C VAL A 75 0.87 -16.48 -1.56
N ALA A 76 0.49 -15.74 -2.60
CA ALA A 76 -0.25 -16.27 -3.73
C ALA A 76 -0.07 -15.39 -4.97
N GLY A 77 -0.34 -15.95 -6.15
CA GLY A 77 -0.15 -15.23 -7.40
C GLY A 77 1.31 -14.81 -7.57
N GLN A 78 1.53 -13.50 -7.68
CA GLN A 78 2.85 -12.90 -7.89
C GLN A 78 3.44 -12.27 -6.61
N GLY A 79 2.73 -12.32 -5.48
CA GLY A 79 3.18 -11.61 -4.29
C GLY A 79 2.49 -11.98 -2.99
N VAL A 80 2.47 -11.01 -2.09
CA VAL A 80 1.84 -11.12 -0.77
C VAL A 80 0.44 -10.54 -0.87
N ARG A 81 -0.56 -11.30 -0.41
CA ARG A 81 -1.94 -10.84 -0.35
C ARG A 81 -2.36 -10.48 1.06
N SER A 82 -3.12 -9.41 1.17
CA SER A 82 -3.73 -8.97 2.43
C SER A 82 -5.16 -8.52 2.17
N CYS A 83 -6.05 -8.79 3.13
CA CYS A 83 -7.44 -8.35 3.08
C CYS A 83 -7.59 -7.05 3.88
N LEU A 84 -8.17 -6.02 3.25
CA LEU A 84 -8.43 -4.73 3.87
C LEU A 84 -9.92 -4.57 4.17
N THR A 85 -10.26 -4.18 5.39
CA THR A 85 -11.65 -3.89 5.78
C THR A 85 -12.10 -2.50 5.28
N PRO A 86 -13.42 -2.25 5.21
CA PRO A 86 -13.96 -0.92 4.90
C PRO A 86 -13.42 0.19 5.81
N GLU A 87 -13.17 -0.09 7.09
CA GLU A 87 -12.67 0.86 8.07
C GLU A 87 -11.21 1.23 7.77
N GLN A 88 -10.39 0.25 7.36
CA GLN A 88 -8.97 0.46 7.04
C GLN A 88 -8.79 1.35 5.81
N VAL A 89 -9.63 1.18 4.79
CA VAL A 89 -9.51 1.97 3.55
C VAL A 89 -10.11 3.37 3.65
N LYS A 90 -10.94 3.64 4.67
CA LYS A 90 -11.50 4.97 4.96
C LYS A 90 -10.53 5.90 5.71
N THR A 91 -9.32 5.41 6.03
CA THR A 91 -8.31 6.19 6.74
C THR A 91 -7.66 7.25 5.85
N ASN A 92 -7.00 8.22 6.48
CA ASN A 92 -6.14 9.17 5.80
C ASN A 92 -4.69 8.64 5.64
N ASP A 93 -4.51 7.33 5.70
CA ASP A 93 -3.20 6.68 5.63
C ASP A 93 -3.13 5.71 4.46
N ILE A 94 -1.99 5.04 4.31
CA ILE A 94 -1.78 3.97 3.33
C ILE A 94 -1.99 2.65 4.11
N PRO A 95 -3.12 1.95 3.92
CA PRO A 95 -3.56 0.84 4.78
C PRO A 95 -2.83 -0.49 4.49
N LEU A 96 -1.56 -0.44 4.10
CA LEU A 96 -0.77 -1.65 3.83
C LEU A 96 -0.05 -2.18 5.06
N GLN A 97 0.09 -1.37 6.12
CA GLN A 97 0.75 -1.79 7.35
C GLN A 97 -0.20 -2.64 8.21
N ASP A 98 0.36 -3.65 8.88
CA ASP A 98 -0.39 -4.43 9.87
C ASP A 98 -0.58 -3.57 11.13
N PRO A 99 -1.82 -3.32 11.60
CA PRO A 99 -2.07 -2.54 12.81
C PRO A 99 -1.32 -3.04 14.05
N LYS A 100 -0.99 -4.34 14.12
CA LYS A 100 -0.31 -4.97 15.26
C LYS A 100 1.21 -5.02 15.12
N SER A 101 1.77 -4.54 14.01
CA SER A 101 3.22 -4.58 13.75
C SER A 101 4.05 -3.63 14.60
N GLY A 102 3.42 -2.68 15.29
CA GLY A 102 4.11 -1.56 15.95
C GLY A 102 4.72 -0.55 14.98
N CYS A 103 4.46 -0.69 13.67
CA CYS A 103 4.76 0.33 12.69
C CYS A 103 3.77 1.49 12.78
N THR A 104 4.28 2.69 12.62
CA THR A 104 3.53 3.92 12.49
C THR A 104 3.85 4.55 11.15
N GLN A 105 2.86 5.22 10.56
CA GLN A 105 3.02 5.99 9.35
C GLN A 105 2.50 7.40 9.59
N LYS A 106 3.15 8.40 8.98
CA LYS A 106 2.68 9.77 8.98
C LYS A 106 2.75 10.34 7.56
N ILE A 107 1.61 10.72 7.00
CA ILE A 107 1.58 11.48 5.75
C ILE A 107 2.17 12.88 6.01
N THR A 108 3.19 13.25 5.25
CA THR A 108 3.87 14.55 5.35
C THR A 108 3.40 15.53 4.29
N GLU A 109 3.00 15.04 3.12
CA GLU A 109 2.53 15.87 2.01
C GLU A 109 1.51 15.10 1.16
N ARG A 110 0.48 15.80 0.68
CA ARG A 110 -0.47 15.29 -0.32
C ARG A 110 -0.55 16.27 -1.48
N ALA A 111 -0.05 15.84 -2.63
CA ALA A 111 -0.07 16.60 -3.87
C ALA A 111 -0.76 15.77 -4.96
N GLY A 112 -2.06 16.00 -5.17
CA GLY A 112 -2.85 15.21 -6.11
C GLY A 112 -2.83 13.72 -5.76
N ASN A 113 -2.37 12.89 -6.69
CA ASN A 113 -2.25 11.44 -6.53
C ASN A 113 -0.88 10.99 -5.98
N VAL A 114 -0.04 11.92 -5.50
CA VAL A 114 1.26 11.63 -4.92
C VAL A 114 1.27 12.01 -3.44
N TRP A 115 1.52 11.03 -2.57
CA TRP A 115 1.57 11.23 -1.12
C TRP A 115 2.98 10.93 -0.62
N LYS A 116 3.59 11.87 0.09
CA LYS A 116 4.83 11.62 0.81
C LYS A 116 4.51 11.25 2.24
N PHE A 117 5.28 10.32 2.80
CA PHE A 117 5.07 9.84 4.15
C PHE A 117 6.39 9.48 4.82
N THR A 118 6.39 9.46 6.14
CA THR A 118 7.41 8.81 6.95
C THR A 118 6.83 7.57 7.60
N PHE A 119 7.70 6.61 7.90
CA PHE A 119 7.33 5.43 8.67
C PHE A 119 8.36 5.16 9.77
N SER A 120 7.88 4.61 10.88
CA SER A 120 8.71 4.17 12.00
C SER A 120 8.16 2.87 12.57
N CYS A 121 8.99 1.85 12.60
CA CYS A 121 8.74 0.48 13.06
C CYS A 121 9.80 0.12 14.12
N PRO A 122 9.59 -0.90 14.96
CA PRO A 122 10.54 -1.27 16.02
C PRO A 122 11.97 -1.53 15.54
N LYS A 123 12.12 -1.97 14.28
CA LYS A 123 13.42 -2.29 13.66
C LYS A 123 13.63 -1.58 12.32
N ALA A 124 12.82 -0.59 11.96
CA ALA A 124 12.99 0.11 10.68
C ALA A 124 12.38 1.51 10.72
N GLN A 125 12.98 2.45 10.01
CA GLN A 125 12.41 3.79 9.86
C GLN A 125 12.82 4.41 8.53
N GLY A 126 12.04 5.36 8.02
CA GLY A 126 12.40 6.01 6.77
C GLY A 126 11.30 6.89 6.21
N ASN A 127 11.43 7.15 4.93
CA ASN A 127 10.50 7.96 4.16
C ASN A 127 10.03 7.18 2.94
N GLY A 128 8.90 7.61 2.40
CA GLY A 128 8.36 7.03 1.18
C GLY A 128 7.51 7.99 0.40
N VAL A 129 7.27 7.60 -0.84
CA VAL A 129 6.35 8.25 -1.77
C VAL A 129 5.39 7.20 -2.27
N ALA A 130 4.10 7.44 -2.11
CA ALA A 130 3.04 6.66 -2.74
C ALA A 130 2.50 7.42 -3.96
N THR A 131 2.31 6.72 -5.07
CA THR A 131 1.67 7.25 -6.27
C THR A 131 0.44 6.41 -6.58
N PHE A 132 -0.74 7.02 -6.50
CA PHE A 132 -2.01 6.36 -6.73
C PHE A 132 -2.37 6.44 -8.21
N GLN A 133 -2.43 5.29 -8.88
CA GLN A 133 -2.94 5.21 -10.26
C GLN A 133 -4.47 5.19 -10.26
N SER A 134 -5.08 4.56 -9.25
CA SER A 134 -6.53 4.56 -9.03
C SER A 134 -6.85 4.21 -7.57
N ASN A 135 -8.14 4.03 -7.25
CA ASN A 135 -8.54 3.44 -5.96
C ASN A 135 -8.32 1.91 -5.87
N LYS A 136 -7.84 1.29 -6.95
CA LYS A 136 -7.55 -0.15 -7.09
C LYS A 136 -6.08 -0.45 -7.35
N GLU A 137 -5.25 0.58 -7.53
CA GLU A 137 -3.83 0.40 -7.81
C GLU A 137 -3.03 1.61 -7.35
N PHE A 138 -1.94 1.34 -6.64
CA PHE A 138 -0.93 2.34 -6.32
C PHE A 138 0.45 1.71 -6.21
N THR A 139 1.48 2.54 -6.34
CA THR A 139 2.87 2.16 -6.11
C THR A 139 3.45 2.92 -4.93
N THR A 140 4.45 2.34 -4.28
CA THR A 140 5.27 3.04 -3.30
C THR A 140 6.75 2.88 -3.62
N ALA A 141 7.53 3.90 -3.30
CA ALA A 141 8.98 3.83 -3.24
C ALA A 141 9.39 4.28 -1.84
N VAL A 142 10.16 3.45 -1.15
CA VAL A 142 10.62 3.74 0.22
C VAL A 142 12.13 3.66 0.32
N ASN A 143 12.70 4.47 1.19
CA ASN A 143 14.09 4.43 1.57
C ASN A 143 14.24 4.71 3.06
N GLY A 144 15.18 4.04 3.72
CA GLY A 144 15.32 4.17 5.15
C GLY A 144 16.41 3.28 5.72
N THR A 145 16.30 3.04 7.01
CA THR A 145 17.17 2.14 7.76
C THR A 145 16.36 0.99 8.32
N PHE A 146 16.97 -0.18 8.39
CA PHE A 146 16.39 -1.35 9.04
C PHE A 146 17.46 -2.09 9.85
N ASN A 147 17.04 -2.81 10.87
CA ASN A 147 17.88 -3.54 11.80
C ASN A 147 17.38 -4.98 11.90
N ALA A 148 17.72 -5.80 10.90
CA ALA A 148 17.36 -7.22 10.88
C ALA A 148 18.30 -8.07 11.76
N SER A 149 19.58 -7.69 11.82
CA SER A 149 20.69 -8.53 12.32
C SER A 149 21.38 -7.98 13.58
N GLY A 150 20.82 -6.96 14.23
CA GLY A 150 21.47 -6.19 15.29
C GLY A 150 22.32 -5.03 14.77
N VAL A 151 22.61 -5.00 13.47
CA VAL A 151 23.31 -3.91 12.79
C VAL A 151 22.31 -3.10 11.96
N GLN A 152 22.41 -1.78 12.05
CA GLN A 152 21.61 -0.87 11.24
C GLN A 152 22.15 -0.85 9.81
N GLN A 153 21.27 -1.10 8.84
CA GLN A 153 21.58 -1.14 7.42
C GLN A 153 20.68 -0.16 6.67
N GLN A 154 21.17 0.39 5.56
CA GLN A 154 20.37 1.22 4.67
C GLN A 154 19.59 0.35 3.69
N GLY A 155 18.32 0.68 3.48
CA GLY A 155 17.44 -0.07 2.60
C GLY A 155 16.59 0.80 1.72
N SER A 156 16.24 0.26 0.55
CA SER A 156 15.18 0.80 -0.29
C SER A 156 14.43 -0.32 -1.00
N MET A 157 13.19 -0.05 -1.36
CA MET A 157 12.39 -0.95 -2.20
C MET A 157 11.25 -0.19 -2.87
N ASN A 158 10.74 -0.77 -3.95
CA ASN A 158 9.51 -0.35 -4.59
C ASN A 158 8.43 -1.42 -4.37
N THR A 159 7.20 -0.99 -4.14
CA THR A 159 6.04 -1.88 -4.03
C THR A 159 4.97 -1.47 -5.02
N ARG A 160 4.29 -2.44 -5.63
CA ARG A 160 3.04 -2.23 -6.37
C ARG A 160 1.92 -2.97 -5.67
N ALA A 161 0.82 -2.28 -5.40
CA ALA A 161 -0.35 -2.84 -4.74
C ALA A 161 -1.54 -2.80 -5.72
N VAL A 162 -2.20 -3.94 -5.90
CA VAL A 162 -3.33 -4.11 -6.81
C VAL A 162 -4.51 -4.75 -6.09
N TRP A 163 -5.69 -4.18 -6.24
CA TRP A 163 -6.94 -4.76 -5.76
C TRP A 163 -7.39 -5.89 -6.67
N LEU A 164 -7.72 -7.04 -6.08
CA LEU A 164 -8.10 -8.26 -6.78
C LEU A 164 -9.61 -8.53 -6.75
N GLY A 165 -10.34 -8.01 -5.76
CA GLY A 165 -11.75 -8.31 -5.57
C GLY A 165 -12.22 -7.98 -4.16
N ASP A 166 -13.54 -7.97 -3.96
CA ASP A 166 -14.16 -7.83 -2.63
C ASP A 166 -14.01 -9.11 -1.79
N ASP A 167 -13.94 -10.28 -2.43
CA ASP A 167 -13.75 -11.56 -1.76
C ASP A 167 -12.28 -11.77 -1.33
N CYS A 168 -12.08 -11.89 -0.02
CA CYS A 168 -10.78 -12.17 0.58
C CYS A 168 -10.43 -13.65 0.65
N GLY A 169 -11.36 -14.55 0.31
CA GLY A 169 -11.16 -16.00 0.38
C GLY A 169 -10.71 -16.45 1.77
N SER A 170 -9.56 -17.12 1.83
CA SER A 170 -8.96 -17.61 3.07
C SER A 170 -8.12 -16.58 3.83
N VAL A 171 -7.90 -15.38 3.27
CA VAL A 171 -7.07 -14.33 3.88
C VAL A 171 -7.89 -13.56 4.88
N LYS A 172 -7.62 -13.77 6.17
CA LYS A 172 -8.31 -13.04 7.24
C LYS A 172 -7.94 -11.55 7.19
N PRO A 173 -8.92 -10.64 7.34
CA PRO A 173 -8.62 -9.21 7.49
C PRO A 173 -7.68 -8.97 8.67
N ARG A 174 -6.73 -8.05 8.48
CA ARG A 174 -5.81 -7.63 9.53
C ARG A 174 -6.52 -6.64 10.44
N THR A 175 -6.75 -7.01 11.69
CA THR A 175 -7.35 -6.15 12.73
C THR A 175 -6.37 -5.94 13.86
#